data_AF-A0A2R6MJ34-F1
#
_entry.id   AF-A0A2R6MJ34-F1
#
_cell.length_a   1.000
_cell.length_b   1.000
_cell.length_c   1.000
_cell.angle_alpha   90.00
_cell.angle_beta   90.00
_cell.angle_gamma   90.00
#
_symmetry.space_group_name_H-M   'P 1'
#
loop_
_entity.id
_entity.type
_entity.pdbx_description
1 polymer ?
#
loop_
_entity_poly.entity_id
_entity_poly.type
_entity_poly.pdbx_seq_one_letter_code
_entity_poly.pdbx_strand_id
1 'polypeptide(L)' 'MAHVPERTELYVCLNCQAVLAGDVSEGAGEKNHNFSVPDECAACGNTDIVELSDYPHVE' A
#
# COMPACT_ATOMS: atom_id res chain seq x y z
N MET A 1 12.69 -18.80 -17.48
CA MET A 1 12.43 -18.72 -16.02
C MET A 1 12.00 -17.28 -15.76
N ALA A 2 10.74 -17.06 -15.39
CA ALA A 2 10.25 -15.72 -15.07
C ALA A 2 10.46 -15.48 -13.59
N HIS A 3 11.32 -14.53 -13.23
CA HIS A 3 11.34 -13.99 -11.88
C HIS A 3 10.02 -13.24 -11.71
N VAL A 4 9.12 -13.77 -10.88
CA VAL A 4 7.93 -13.04 -10.48
C VAL A 4 8.34 -12.21 -9.27
N PRO A 5 8.31 -10.87 -9.37
CA PRO A 5 8.61 -10.03 -8.22
C PRO A 5 7.59 -10.28 -7.11
N GLU A 6 8.02 -10.02 -5.88
CA GLU A 6 7.13 -10.01 -4.73
C GLU A 6 5.97 -9.02 -4.97
N ARG A 7 4.75 -9.41 -4.60
CA ARG A 7 3.60 -8.51 -4.68
C ARG A 7 3.63 -7.59 -3.46
N THR A 8 3.62 -6.29 -3.72
CA THR A 8 3.41 -5.27 -2.70
C THR A 8 1.96 -5.27 -2.21
N GLU A 9 1.75 -4.84 -0.97
CA GLU A 9 0.42 -4.47 -0.48
C GLU A 9 -0.04 -3.18 -1.14
N LEU A 10 -1.34 -3.09 -1.40
CA LEU A 10 -1.96 -1.98 -2.10
C LEU A 10 -2.96 -1.28 -1.20
N TYR A 11 -3.02 0.03 -1.32
CA TYR A 11 -3.87 0.90 -0.53
C TYR A 11 -4.70 1.82 -1.42
N VAL A 12 -5.84 2.29 -0.92
CA VAL A 12 -6.76 3.18 -1.64
C VAL A 12 -6.92 4.48 -0.86
N CYS A 13 -6.69 5.61 -1.51
CA CYS A 13 -7.04 6.91 -0.97
C CYS A 13 -8.56 7.11 -1.01
N LEU A 14 -9.19 7.35 0.14
CA LEU A 14 -10.64 7.52 0.23
C LEU A 14 -11.14 8.83 -0.41
N ASN A 15 -10.28 9.84 -0.54
CA ASN A 15 -10.62 11.13 -1.15
C ASN A 15 -10.63 11.09 -2.69
N CYS A 16 -9.56 10.58 -3.31
CA CYS A 16 -9.38 10.64 -4.77
C CYS A 16 -9.39 9.27 -5.47
N GLN A 17 -9.53 8.17 -4.73
CA GLN A 17 -9.61 6.79 -5.24
C GLN A 17 -8.35 6.31 -5.99
N ALA A 18 -7.22 7.01 -5.84
CA ALA A 18 -5.94 6.52 -6.32
C ALA A 18 -5.52 5.25 -5.55
N VAL A 19 -4.97 4.27 -6.28
CA VAL A 19 -4.33 3.07 -5.70
C VAL A 19 -2.84 3.35 -5.51
N LEU A 20 -2.36 3.10 -4.30
CA LEU A 20 -0.99 3.34 -3.86
C LEU A 20 -0.32 2.01 -3.54
N ALA A 21 0.98 1.90 -3.81
CA ALA A 21 1.80 0.83 -3.25
C ALA A 21 2.16 1.16 -1.80
N GLY A 22 2.29 0.13 -0.95
CA GLY A 22 2.77 0.31 0.42
C GLY A 22 4.22 0.77 0.48
N ASP A 23 4.54 1.54 1.52
CA ASP A 23 5.92 1.90 1.82
C ASP A 23 6.70 0.66 2.28
N VAL A 24 7.86 0.45 1.66
CA VAL A 24 8.68 -0.74 1.90
C VAL A 24 9.66 -0.47 3.02
N SER A 25 9.61 -1.32 4.05
CA SER A 25 10.64 -1.35 5.09
C SER A 25 11.30 -2.73 5.16
N GLU A 26 12.59 -2.76 5.48
CA GLU A 26 13.32 -4.00 5.71
C GLU A 26 12.81 -4.67 6.99
N GLY A 27 12.22 -5.85 6.89
CA GLY A 27 11.90 -6.70 8.03
C GLY A 27 13.08 -7.56 8.45
N ALA A 28 12.88 -8.41 9.47
CA ALA A 28 13.91 -9.30 9.98
C ALA A 28 14.20 -10.43 8.96
N GLY A 29 15.03 -10.17 7.95
CA GLY A 29 15.54 -11.16 7.00
C GLY A 29 15.42 -10.75 5.52
N GLU A 30 16.23 -11.36 4.66
CA GLU A 30 16.43 -11.02 3.23
C GLU A 30 15.18 -11.19 2.33
N LYS A 31 14.03 -11.59 2.88
CA LYS A 31 12.75 -11.82 2.16
C LYS A 31 11.52 -11.37 2.95
N ASN A 32 11.70 -10.53 3.96
CA ASN A 32 10.62 -10.05 4.80
C ASN A 32 10.47 -8.55 4.57
N HIS A 33 10.05 -8.13 3.38
CA HIS A 33 9.64 -6.74 3.19
C HIS A 33 8.33 -6.55 3.96
N ASN A 34 8.30 -5.57 4.87
CA ASN A 34 7.06 -5.15 5.47
C ASN A 34 6.52 -3.98 4.66
N PHE A 35 5.24 -4.04 4.34
CA PHE A 35 4.53 -2.94 3.70
C PHE A 35 3.71 -2.22 4.75
N SER A 36 3.69 -0.90 4.68
CA SER A 36 2.84 -0.07 5.53
C SER A 36 2.08 0.94 4.68
N VAL A 37 0.96 1.42 5.23
CA VAL A 37 0.20 2.49 4.60
C VAL A 37 1.10 3.73 4.40
N PRO A 38 1.06 4.38 3.22
CA PRO A 38 1.78 5.63 3.02
C PRO A 38 1.28 6.75 3.93
N ASP A 39 2.18 7.65 4.34
CA ASP A 39 1.84 8.81 5.18
C ASP A 39 0.81 9.74 4.52
N GLU A 40 0.95 9.94 3.20
CA GLU A 40 0.04 10.77 2.40
C GLU A 40 -0.17 10.22 0.99
N CYS A 41 -1.32 10.53 0.40
CA CYS A 41 -1.61 10.16 -0.97
C CYS A 41 -0.79 11.04 -1.93
N ALA A 42 0.15 10.44 -2.64
CA ALA A 42 1.01 11.15 -3.61
C ALA A 42 0.23 11.91 -4.71
N ALA A 43 -1.05 11.59 -4.95
CA ALA A 43 -1.88 12.25 -5.94
C ALA A 43 -2.61 13.50 -5.42
N CYS A 44 -3.02 13.53 -4.14
CA CYS A 44 -3.88 14.60 -3.62
C CYS A 44 -3.51 15.12 -2.23
N GLY A 45 -2.51 14.54 -1.57
CA GLY A 45 -2.04 14.90 -0.24
C GLY A 45 -2.97 14.46 0.91
N ASN A 46 -4.03 13.69 0.65
CA ASN A 46 -4.92 13.20 1.71
C ASN A 46 -4.28 12.07 2.51
N THR A 47 -4.61 11.98 3.80
CA THR A 47 -4.08 10.95 4.71
C THR A 47 -5.05 9.80 4.98
N ASP A 48 -6.34 9.94 4.61
CA ASP A 48 -7.30 8.84 4.73
C ASP A 48 -7.06 7.84 3.59
N ILE A 49 -6.31 6.80 3.95
CA ILE A 49 -5.84 5.74 3.06
C ILE A 49 -6.09 4.41 3.77
N VAL A 50 -6.71 3.46 3.08
CA VAL A 50 -7.06 2.13 3.62
C VAL A 50 -6.46 1.03 2.76
N GLU A 51 -6.34 -0.18 3.28
CA GLU A 51 -5.95 -1.34 2.46
C GLU A 51 -6.96 -1.58 1.34
N LEU A 52 -6.46 -2.06 0.19
CA LEU A 52 -7.32 -2.35 -0.97
C LEU A 52 -8.39 -3.40 -0.64
N SER A 53 -8.11 -4.33 0.28
CA SER A 53 -9.06 -5.34 0.75
C SER A 53 -10.26 -4.76 1.51
N ASP A 54 -10.10 -3.59 2.11
CA ASP A 54 -11.12 -2.96 2.96
C ASP A 54 -12.00 -1.97 2.17
N TYR A 55 -11.60 -1.63 0.95
CA TYR A 55 -12.36 -0.74 0.07
C TYR A 55 -13.42 -1.50 -0.74
N PRO A 56 -14.69 -1.05 -0.83
CA PRO A 56 -15.20 0.26 -0.38
C PRO A 56 -15.86 0.30 1.00
N HIS A 57 -16.06 -0.83 1.70
CA HIS A 57 -16.79 -0.81 2.97
C HIS A 57 -15.87 -0.79 4.18
N VAL A 58 -15.46 0.45 4.47
CA VAL A 58 -14.82 0.93 5.69
C VAL A 58 -15.80 0.96 6.87
N GLU A 59 -15.45 0.28 7.97
CA GLU A 59 -15.99 0.47 9.33
C GLU A 59 -14.90 1.05 10.24
#